data_AF-A0A1F0RSI4-F1
#
_entry.id   AF-A0A1F0RSI4-F1
#
_cell.length_a   1.000
_cell.length_b   1.000
_cell.length_c   1.000
_cell.angle_alpha   90.00
_cell.angle_beta   90.00
_cell.angle_gamma   90.00
#
_symmetry.space_group_name_H-M   'P 1'
#
loop_
_entity.id
_entity.type
_entity.pdbx_description
1 polymer ?
#
loop_
_entity_poly.entity_id
_entity_poly.type
_entity_poly.pdbx_seq_one_letter_code
_entity_poly.pdbx_strand_id
1 'polypeptide(L)'
;MANNSSETNDENRSIWPEASLLIGMIVVLLAMLFYGIALIVLASLVTLGSIAVGVFLILRSSESGDAAFRAVSGEIEQLSNDASFDIAEELIAWDKLKYTKGIGTRIAGQDDVIEDMYRRLANAREELAQAETPVHRIEAVLAVDSVLAIAKELRISE
;
A
#
# COMPACT_ATOMS: atom_id res chain seq x y z
N MET A 1 -101.85 2.07 -49.74
CA MET A 1 -101.86 1.50 -48.37
C MET A 1 -100.45 0.97 -48.14
N ALA A 2 -99.55 1.77 -47.57
CA ALA A 2 -99.38 2.08 -46.14
C ALA A 2 -98.63 0.96 -45.38
N ASN A 3 -97.39 1.31 -45.01
CA ASN A 3 -96.55 0.91 -43.87
C ASN A 3 -96.22 -0.57 -43.58
N ASN A 4 -94.93 -0.83 -43.34
CA ASN A 4 -94.34 -1.46 -42.14
C ASN A 4 -92.81 -1.51 -42.36
N SER A 5 -92.07 -0.52 -41.87
CA SER A 5 -91.51 -0.39 -40.51
C SER A 5 -90.11 -1.01 -40.42
N SER A 6 -89.13 -0.11 -40.37
CA SER A 6 -87.72 -0.31 -40.09
C SER A 6 -87.50 -0.80 -38.65
N GLU A 7 -86.92 -1.99 -38.48
CA GLU A 7 -86.31 -2.41 -37.21
C GLU A 7 -84.80 -2.55 -37.42
N THR A 8 -84.14 -1.43 -37.12
CA THR A 8 -82.90 -1.32 -36.33
C THR A 8 -81.90 -2.47 -36.41
N ASN A 9 -80.87 -2.29 -37.25
CA ASN A 9 -79.61 -3.02 -37.18
C ASN A 9 -78.47 -2.09 -36.71
N ASP A 10 -78.70 -1.40 -35.58
CA ASP A 10 -77.79 -0.34 -35.08
C ASP A 10 -77.12 -0.69 -33.74
N GLU A 11 -76.94 -1.96 -33.40
CA GLU A 11 -76.26 -2.35 -32.14
C GLU A 11 -74.80 -2.79 -32.27
N ASN A 12 -74.25 -2.94 -33.48
CA ASN A 12 -72.94 -3.60 -33.63
C ASN A 12 -71.74 -2.68 -33.97
N ARG A 13 -71.88 -1.36 -33.90
CA ARG A 13 -70.83 -0.42 -34.36
C ARG A 13 -70.09 0.37 -33.27
N SER A 14 -70.54 0.37 -32.01
CA SER A 14 -69.92 1.17 -30.94
C SER A 14 -68.84 0.43 -30.12
N ILE A 15 -68.76 -0.90 -30.20
CA ILE A 15 -67.94 -1.73 -29.28
C ILE A 15 -66.44 -1.72 -29.63
N TRP A 16 -66.08 -1.54 -30.90
CA TRP A 16 -64.70 -1.61 -31.39
C TRP A 16 -63.76 -0.47 -30.92
N PRO A 17 -64.18 0.82 -30.91
CA PRO A 17 -63.32 1.90 -30.41
C PRO A 17 -63.14 1.85 -28.88
N GLU A 18 -64.15 1.45 -28.11
CA GLU A 18 -64.06 1.35 -26.65
C GLU A 18 -63.14 0.19 -26.21
N ALA A 19 -63.23 -0.95 -26.88
CA ALA A 19 -62.36 -2.10 -26.62
C ALA A 19 -60.88 -1.80 -26.93
N SER A 20 -60.60 -1.08 -28.03
CA SER A 20 -59.21 -0.72 -28.39
C SER A 20 -58.58 0.27 -27.40
N LEU A 21 -59.38 1.20 -26.85
CA LEU A 21 -58.94 2.14 -25.82
C LEU A 21 -58.61 1.41 -24.50
N LEU A 22 -59.45 0.45 -24.09
CA LEU A 22 -59.20 -0.40 -22.93
C LEU A 22 -57.94 -1.25 -23.08
N ILE A 23 -57.74 -1.88 -24.24
CA ILE A 23 -56.54 -2.67 -24.54
C ILE A 23 -55.29 -1.78 -24.49
N GLY A 24 -55.34 -0.59 -25.08
CA GLY A 24 -54.24 0.39 -25.02
C GLY A 24 -53.91 0.80 -23.59
N MET A 25 -54.91 1.06 -22.76
CA MET A 25 -54.73 1.42 -21.35
C MET A 25 -54.08 0.27 -20.54
N ILE A 26 -54.51 -0.97 -20.77
CA ILE A 26 -53.94 -2.15 -20.12
C ILE A 26 -52.47 -2.34 -20.51
N VAL A 27 -52.12 -2.17 -21.79
CA VAL A 27 -50.73 -2.27 -22.27
C VAL A 27 -49.84 -1.20 -21.65
N VAL A 28 -50.33 0.05 -21.55
CA VAL A 28 -49.58 1.15 -20.93
C VAL A 28 -49.39 0.92 -19.42
N LEU A 29 -50.42 0.46 -18.71
CA LEU A 29 -50.32 0.09 -17.29
C LEU A 29 -49.31 -1.04 -17.06
N LEU A 30 -49.31 -2.04 -17.94
CA LEU A 30 -48.36 -3.15 -17.88
C LEU A 30 -46.92 -2.68 -18.14
N ALA A 31 -46.72 -1.79 -19.12
CA ALA A 31 -45.42 -1.19 -19.40
C ALA A 31 -44.88 -0.36 -18.21
N MET A 32 -45.74 0.41 -17.52
CA MET A 32 -45.35 1.12 -16.31
C MET A 32 -44.93 0.18 -15.17
N LEU A 33 -45.62 -0.96 -15.01
CA LEU A 33 -45.25 -1.98 -14.03
C LEU A 33 -43.85 -2.56 -14.30
N PHE A 34 -43.57 -2.92 -15.55
CA PHE A 34 -42.25 -3.41 -15.95
C PHE A 34 -41.15 -2.36 -15.80
N TYR A 35 -41.47 -1.08 -16.04
CA TYR A 35 -40.54 0.02 -15.84
C TYR A 35 -40.10 0.13 -14.36
N GLY A 36 -41.03 0.01 -13.41
CA GLY A 36 -40.71 -0.02 -11.99
C GLY A 36 -39.78 -1.18 -11.61
N ILE A 37 -40.05 -2.38 -12.11
CA ILE A 37 -39.21 -3.57 -11.88
C ILE A 37 -37.80 -3.36 -12.46
N ALA A 38 -37.70 -2.83 -13.66
CA ALA A 38 -36.41 -2.54 -14.30
C ALA A 38 -35.58 -1.54 -13.48
N LEU A 39 -36.20 -0.52 -12.91
CA LEU A 39 -35.52 0.44 -12.03
C LEU A 39 -35.01 -0.21 -10.74
N ILE A 40 -35.78 -1.13 -10.13
CA ILE A 40 -35.34 -1.85 -8.92
C ILE A 40 -34.14 -2.76 -9.24
N VAL A 41 -34.18 -3.46 -10.37
CA VAL A 41 -33.06 -4.31 -10.82
C VAL A 41 -31.83 -3.45 -11.06
N LEU A 42 -31.97 -2.33 -11.78
CA LEU A 42 -30.87 -1.41 -12.06
C LEU A 42 -30.27 -0.83 -10.76
N ALA A 43 -31.10 -0.39 -9.82
CA ALA A 43 -30.66 0.12 -8.52
C ALA A 43 -29.90 -0.95 -7.71
N SER A 44 -30.40 -2.19 -7.71
CA SER A 44 -29.74 -3.32 -7.07
C SER A 44 -28.37 -3.60 -7.69
N LEU A 45 -28.29 -3.63 -9.02
CA LEU A 45 -27.06 -3.91 -9.76
C LEU A 45 -25.98 -2.84 -9.52
N VAL A 46 -26.38 -1.56 -9.49
CA VAL A 46 -25.48 -0.45 -9.17
C VAL A 46 -24.98 -0.54 -7.73
N THR A 47 -25.86 -0.83 -6.78
CA THR A 47 -25.51 -0.91 -5.35
C THR A 47 -24.58 -2.09 -5.05
N LEU A 48 -24.87 -3.27 -5.60
CA LEU A 48 -24.02 -4.45 -5.48
C LEU A 48 -22.68 -4.26 -6.22
N GLY A 49 -22.73 -3.66 -7.41
CA GLY A 49 -21.55 -3.35 -8.21
C GLY A 49 -20.60 -2.39 -7.49
N SER A 50 -21.12 -1.33 -6.86
CA SER A 50 -20.28 -0.35 -6.14
C SER A 50 -19.57 -0.98 -4.94
N ILE A 51 -20.24 -1.89 -4.22
CA ILE A 51 -19.63 -2.61 -3.10
C ILE A 51 -18.51 -3.53 -3.61
N ALA A 52 -18.77 -4.30 -4.69
CA ALA A 52 -17.77 -5.20 -5.26
C ALA A 52 -16.52 -4.46 -5.76
N VAL A 53 -16.70 -3.34 -6.48
CA VAL A 53 -15.59 -2.51 -6.96
C VAL A 53 -14.83 -1.86 -5.79
N GLY A 54 -15.54 -1.37 -4.77
CA GLY A 54 -14.92 -0.81 -3.57
C GLY A 54 -14.03 -1.81 -2.83
N VAL A 55 -14.54 -3.04 -2.61
CA VAL A 55 -13.78 -4.11 -1.97
C VAL A 55 -12.58 -4.53 -2.82
N PHE A 56 -12.75 -4.64 -4.14
CA PHE A 56 -11.66 -4.98 -5.06
C PHE A 56 -10.53 -3.95 -5.02
N LEU A 57 -10.86 -2.65 -4.98
CA LEU A 57 -9.86 -1.59 -4.88
C LEU A 57 -9.08 -1.64 -3.56
N ILE A 58 -9.74 -1.94 -2.44
CA ILE A 58 -9.08 -2.08 -1.13
C ILE A 58 -8.11 -3.28 -1.13
N LEU A 59 -8.56 -4.45 -1.59
CA LEU A 59 -7.71 -5.65 -1.66
C LEU A 59 -6.50 -5.44 -2.58
N ARG A 60 -6.72 -4.84 -3.76
CA ARG A 60 -5.64 -4.52 -4.69
C ARG A 60 -4.65 -3.50 -4.12
N SER A 61 -5.12 -2.55 -3.31
CA SER A 61 -4.25 -1.60 -2.61
C SER A 61 -3.42 -2.27 -1.52
N SER A 62 -3.96 -3.27 -0.81
CA SER A 62 -3.18 -4.00 0.20
C SER A 62 -2.08 -4.86 -0.41
N GLU A 63 -2.34 -5.50 -1.54
CA GLU A 63 -1.36 -6.36 -2.23
C GLU A 63 -0.18 -5.56 -2.82
N SER A 64 -0.45 -4.33 -3.26
CA SER A 64 0.61 -3.42 -3.75
C SER A 64 1.42 -2.78 -2.62
N GLY A 65 0.82 -2.54 -1.45
CA GLY A 65 1.53 -2.07 -0.26
C GLY A 65 2.56 -3.07 0.27
N ASP A 66 2.19 -4.35 0.32
CA ASP A 66 3.07 -5.41 0.86
C ASP A 66 4.30 -5.66 -0.02
N ALA A 67 4.14 -5.58 -1.35
CA ALA A 67 5.26 -5.67 -2.29
C ALA A 67 6.27 -4.51 -2.14
N ALA A 68 5.78 -3.29 -1.90
CA ALA A 68 6.63 -2.12 -1.67
C ALA A 68 7.38 -2.21 -0.33
N PHE A 69 6.71 -2.63 0.74
CA PHE A 69 7.35 -2.84 2.05
C PHE A 69 8.42 -3.94 2.00
N ARG A 70 8.19 -5.01 1.25
CA ARG A 70 9.16 -6.11 1.11
C ARG A 70 10.42 -5.69 0.33
N ALA A 71 10.26 -4.86 -0.70
CA ALA A 71 11.39 -4.30 -1.45
C ALA A 71 12.25 -3.38 -0.57
N VAL A 72 11.62 -2.47 0.18
CA VAL A 72 12.31 -1.56 1.11
C VAL A 72 13.00 -2.32 2.24
N SER A 73 12.35 -3.35 2.80
CA SER A 73 12.97 -4.19 3.83
C SER A 73 14.21 -4.93 3.34
N GLY A 74 14.22 -5.37 2.07
CA GLY A 74 15.39 -6.02 1.46
C GLY A 74 16.56 -5.05 1.25
N GLU A 75 16.27 -3.82 0.86
CA GLU A 75 17.29 -2.77 0.70
C GLU A 75 17.90 -2.34 2.04
N ILE A 76 17.06 -2.20 3.09
CA ILE A 76 17.53 -1.91 4.46
C ILE A 76 18.40 -3.03 5.00
N GLU A 77 18.07 -4.29 4.71
CA GLU A 77 18.88 -5.44 5.14
C GLU A 77 20.24 -5.48 4.45
N GLN A 78 20.32 -5.12 3.16
CA GLN A 78 21.60 -4.97 2.46
C GLN A 78 22.44 -3.84 3.06
N LEU A 79 21.84 -2.68 3.32
CA LEU A 79 22.52 -1.52 3.91
C LEU A 79 23.05 -1.83 5.33
N SER A 80 22.26 -2.55 6.13
CA SER A 80 22.67 -3.02 7.46
C SER A 80 23.83 -4.02 7.39
N ASN A 81 23.83 -4.92 6.40
CA ASN A 81 24.90 -5.90 6.22
C ASN A 81 26.21 -5.22 5.78
N ASP A 82 26.14 -4.25 4.88
CA ASP A 82 27.28 -3.45 4.42
C ASP A 82 27.91 -2.67 5.59
N ALA A 83 27.09 -1.95 6.35
CA ALA A 83 27.54 -1.24 7.56
C ALA A 83 28.14 -2.18 8.62
N SER A 84 27.59 -3.40 8.75
CA SER A 84 28.14 -4.40 9.67
C SER A 84 29.53 -4.91 9.24
N PHE A 85 29.78 -4.96 7.93
CA PHE A 85 31.07 -5.34 7.38
C PHE A 85 32.10 -4.22 7.58
N ASP A 86 31.72 -2.98 7.24
CA ASP A 86 32.56 -1.80 7.40
C ASP A 86 32.98 -1.59 8.86
N ILE A 87 32.04 -1.71 9.81
CA ILE A 87 32.37 -1.57 11.22
C ILE A 87 33.26 -2.71 11.72
N ALA A 88 33.10 -3.93 11.20
CA ALA A 88 33.96 -5.06 11.56
C ALA A 88 35.40 -4.85 11.05
N GLU A 89 35.56 -4.35 9.81
CA GLU A 89 36.87 -4.02 9.26
C GLU A 89 37.55 -2.90 10.06
N GLU A 90 36.81 -1.84 10.38
CA GLU A 90 37.36 -0.73 11.16
C GLU A 90 37.68 -1.18 12.59
N LEU A 91 36.86 -2.03 13.23
CA LEU A 91 37.17 -2.59 14.55
C LEU A 91 38.49 -3.39 14.54
N ILE A 92 38.77 -4.16 13.48
CA ILE A 92 40.03 -4.89 13.30
C ILE A 92 41.21 -3.93 13.14
N ALA A 93 41.02 -2.81 12.42
CA ALA A 93 42.06 -1.79 12.28
C ALA A 93 42.38 -1.13 13.64
N TRP A 94 41.37 -0.79 14.42
CA TRP A 94 41.54 -0.21 15.76
C TRP A 94 42.09 -1.20 16.78
N ASP A 95 41.75 -2.48 16.67
CA ASP A 95 42.36 -3.54 17.47
C ASP A 95 43.88 -3.63 17.23
N LYS A 96 44.31 -3.58 15.97
CA LYS A 96 45.75 -3.49 15.63
C LYS A 96 46.39 -2.21 16.17
N LEU A 97 45.68 -1.07 16.15
CA LEU A 97 46.18 0.19 16.73
C LEU A 97 46.31 0.10 18.25
N LYS A 98 45.44 -0.63 18.94
CA LYS A 98 45.54 -0.91 20.38
C LYS A 98 46.83 -1.66 20.71
N TYR A 99 47.15 -2.72 19.97
CA TYR A 99 48.39 -3.48 20.18
C TYR A 99 49.66 -2.72 19.80
N THR A 100 49.57 -1.83 18.82
CA THR A 100 50.70 -1.03 18.34
C THR A 100 50.76 0.36 18.99
N LYS A 101 49.90 0.67 19.96
CA LYS A 101 49.81 1.98 20.62
C LYS A 101 49.70 3.16 19.64
N GLY A 102 49.02 2.96 18.52
CA GLY A 102 48.86 3.98 17.48
C GLY A 102 50.15 4.34 16.74
N ILE A 103 51.19 3.49 16.75
CA ILE A 103 52.43 3.74 15.99
C ILE A 103 52.09 3.97 14.51
N GLY A 104 52.51 5.13 13.98
CA GLY A 104 52.26 5.52 12.59
C GLY A 104 50.95 6.30 12.36
N THR A 105 50.23 6.68 13.41
CA THR A 105 49.04 7.55 13.34
C THR A 105 49.17 8.74 14.29
N ARG A 106 48.28 9.74 14.18
CA ARG A 106 48.29 10.94 15.05
C ARG A 106 47.97 10.67 16.51
N ILE A 107 47.42 9.50 16.81
CA ILE A 107 47.07 9.04 18.16
C ILE A 107 48.17 8.15 18.77
N ALA A 108 49.37 8.17 18.20
CA ALA A 108 50.52 7.44 18.73
C ALA A 108 50.77 7.80 20.21
N GLY A 109 50.74 6.78 21.07
CA GLY A 109 50.91 6.92 22.52
C GLY A 109 49.70 7.47 23.27
N GLN A 110 48.57 7.74 22.60
CA GLN A 110 47.30 8.12 23.22
C GLN A 110 46.43 6.87 23.43
N ASP A 111 46.90 5.97 24.30
CA ASP A 111 46.26 4.68 24.58
C ASP A 111 44.79 4.86 25.03
N ASP A 112 44.48 5.92 25.79
CA ASP A 112 43.12 6.25 26.25
C ASP A 112 42.16 6.59 25.09
N VAL A 113 42.65 7.29 24.06
CA VAL A 113 41.85 7.68 22.89
C VAL A 113 41.58 6.47 22.00
N ILE A 114 42.58 5.58 21.87
CA ILE A 114 42.45 4.33 21.14
C ILE A 114 41.44 3.41 21.81
N GLU A 115 41.47 3.30 23.14
CA GLU A 115 40.53 2.46 23.89
C GLU A 115 39.10 3.03 23.90
N ASP A 116 38.93 4.35 24.04
CA ASP A 116 37.61 4.99 23.95
C ASP A 116 36.98 4.79 22.56
N MET A 117 37.75 4.99 21.49
CA MET A 117 37.26 4.80 20.13
C MET A 117 36.92 3.33 19.83
N TYR A 118 37.76 2.40 20.27
CA TYR A 118 37.47 0.96 20.18
C TYR A 118 36.16 0.60 20.90
N ARG A 119 35.93 1.15 22.10
CA ARG A 119 34.69 0.92 22.85
C ARG A 119 33.46 1.48 22.14
N ARG A 120 33.57 2.66 21.52
CA ARG A 120 32.49 3.27 20.74
C ARG A 120 32.14 2.45 19.49
N LEU A 121 33.14 1.97 18.76
CA LEU A 121 32.95 1.07 17.61
C LEU A 121 32.32 -0.26 18.05
N ALA A 122 32.77 -0.85 19.17
CA ALA A 122 32.19 -2.08 19.69
C ALA A 122 30.72 -1.90 20.09
N ASN A 123 30.37 -0.78 20.74
CA ASN A 123 29.00 -0.48 21.12
C ASN A 123 28.10 -0.26 19.90
N ALA A 124 28.57 0.48 18.90
CA ALA A 124 27.80 0.72 17.67
C ALA A 124 27.57 -0.58 16.87
N ARG A 125 28.54 -1.51 16.87
CA ARG A 125 28.38 -2.85 16.30
C ARG A 125 27.32 -3.67 17.04
N GLU A 126 27.32 -3.62 18.36
CA GLU A 126 26.34 -4.33 19.18
C GLU A 126 24.92 -3.76 18.99
N GLU A 127 24.80 -2.44 18.90
CA GLU A 127 23.53 -1.76 18.60
C GLU A 127 22.99 -2.15 17.21
N LEU A 128 23.86 -2.24 16.21
CA LEU A 128 23.49 -2.75 14.89
C LEU A 128 23.08 -4.23 14.92
N ALA A 129 23.74 -5.06 15.74
CA ALA A 129 23.41 -6.49 15.89
C ALA A 129 22.08 -6.71 16.62
N GLN A 130 21.72 -5.82 17.54
CA GLN A 130 20.45 -5.86 18.28
C GLN A 130 19.29 -5.22 17.51
N ALA A 131 19.56 -4.60 16.35
CA ALA A 131 18.54 -3.94 15.55
C ALA A 131 17.63 -4.94 14.80
N GLU A 132 16.55 -5.37 15.46
CA GLU A 132 15.59 -6.32 14.89
C GLU A 132 14.58 -5.69 13.92
N THR A 133 14.25 -4.40 14.09
CA THR A 133 13.27 -3.71 13.25
C THR A 133 13.94 -2.87 12.16
N PRO A 134 13.33 -2.71 10.98
CA PRO A 134 13.95 -1.97 9.86
C PRO A 134 14.24 -0.51 10.19
N VAL A 135 13.40 0.16 10.98
CA VAL A 135 13.65 1.55 11.43
C VAL A 135 14.85 1.60 12.38
N HIS A 136 14.91 0.66 13.33
CA HIS A 136 16.02 0.59 14.27
C HIS A 136 17.35 0.22 13.56
N ARG A 137 17.31 -0.59 12.49
CA ARG A 137 18.48 -0.86 11.65
C ARG A 137 19.01 0.39 10.97
N ILE A 138 18.14 1.25 10.43
CA ILE A 138 18.56 2.52 9.81
C ILE A 138 19.23 3.44 10.85
N GLU A 139 18.61 3.58 12.03
CA GLU A 139 19.18 4.40 13.12
C GLU A 139 20.54 3.86 13.58
N ALA A 140 20.65 2.53 13.74
CA ALA A 140 21.91 1.90 14.10
C ALA A 140 22.98 2.06 13.02
N VAL A 141 22.63 1.97 11.73
CA VAL A 141 23.58 2.22 10.62
C VAL A 141 24.06 3.67 10.63
N LEU A 142 23.18 4.64 10.88
CA LEU A 142 23.57 6.06 10.98
C LEU A 142 24.51 6.30 12.18
N ALA A 143 24.24 5.66 13.32
CA ALA A 143 25.13 5.71 14.48
C ALA A 143 26.51 5.11 14.13
N VAL A 144 26.54 3.95 13.48
CA VAL A 144 27.76 3.30 12.98
C VAL A 144 28.54 4.22 12.04
N ASP A 145 27.91 4.79 11.02
CA ASP A 145 28.57 5.65 10.03
C ASP A 145 29.16 6.90 10.69
N SER A 146 28.45 7.50 11.65
CA SER A 146 28.97 8.64 12.42
C SER A 146 30.23 8.31 13.23
N VAL A 147 30.27 7.13 13.88
CA VAL A 147 31.43 6.67 14.65
C VAL A 147 32.58 6.32 13.71
N LEU A 148 32.28 5.71 12.57
CA LEU A 148 33.24 5.29 11.56
C LEU A 148 33.89 6.48 10.85
N ALA A 149 33.14 7.56 10.60
CA ALA A 149 33.68 8.83 10.10
C ALA A 149 34.69 9.45 11.07
N ILE A 150 34.36 9.52 12.36
CA ILE A 150 35.26 10.03 13.41
C ILE A 150 36.51 9.16 13.53
N ALA A 151 36.34 7.84 13.49
CA ALA A 151 37.43 6.88 13.52
C ALA A 151 38.39 7.08 12.32
N LYS A 152 37.86 7.23 11.11
CA LYS A 152 38.68 7.49 9.91
C LYS A 152 39.44 8.82 10.00
N GLU A 153 38.80 9.88 10.51
CA GLU A 153 39.44 11.19 10.68
C GLU A 153 40.63 11.14 11.65
N LEU A 154 40.46 10.47 12.79
CA LEU A 154 41.52 10.32 13.80
C LEU A 154 42.71 9.50 13.31
N ARG A 155 42.47 8.59 12.34
CA ARG A 155 43.51 7.75 11.74
C ARG A 155 44.29 8.44 10.63
N ILE A 156 43.65 9.30 9.83
CA ILE A 156 44.20 9.82 8.55
C ILE A 156 44.94 11.15 8.70
N SER A 157 44.69 11.92 9.75
CA SER A 157 45.16 13.30 9.76
C SER A 157 46.71 13.34 9.83
N GLU A 158 47.34 13.99 8.84
CA GLU A 158 48.79 14.18 8.67
C GLU A 158 49.21 15.53 9.24
#